data_AF-A0A1V6H8V1-F1
#
_entry.id   AF-A0A1V6H8V1-F1
#
_cell.length_a   1.000
_cell.length_b   1.000
_cell.length_c   1.000
_cell.angle_alpha   90.00
_cell.angle_beta   90.00
_cell.angle_gamma   90.00
#
_symmetry.space_group_name_H-M   'P 1'
#
loop_
_entity.id
_entity.type
_entity.pdbx_description
1 polymer ?
#
loop_
_entity_poly.entity_id
_entity_poly.type
_entity_poly.pdbx_seq_one_letter_code
_entity_poly.pdbx_strand_id
1 'polypeptide(L)'
;MEFVDTVTVPFFNTRNYPMYYTLNGKTPTTNSTLYEQPLFLDATTTIKIISVLPSGKTSRVRTINYVKTDYAPAFEGETSPGIWMRHVDGLFANSEAYKNATFSEPKVIPYFTPVDLKALDDYKTPWVEIYEGYFEVPEDGIYTFAINSEELWVNGKLILDYNNKVARNLTVRVTKALAKGKHHFQLNKNNSIKKGFPDTWRETTFYIQSPQDEELVSVKESQLSH
;
A
#
# COMPACT_ATOMS: atom_id res chain seq x y z
N MET A 1 -3.22 -10.30 -2.10
CA MET A 1 -4.54 -9.78 -1.74
C MET A 1 -5.00 -10.55 -0.53
N GLU A 2 -5.42 -9.85 0.52
CA GLU A 2 -5.97 -10.47 1.72
C GLU A 2 -7.49 -10.62 1.61
N PHE A 3 -8.04 -11.66 2.24
CA PHE A 3 -9.48 -11.88 2.44
C PHE A 3 -9.73 -12.62 3.76
N VAL A 4 -10.94 -12.51 4.32
CA VAL A 4 -11.27 -13.07 5.65
C VAL A 4 -12.01 -14.40 5.53
N ASP A 5 -13.25 -14.39 5.04
CA ASP A 5 -14.05 -15.62 4.95
C ASP A 5 -13.88 -16.31 3.60
N THR A 6 -14.37 -15.66 2.56
CA THR A 6 -14.39 -16.15 1.18
C THR A 6 -14.25 -14.98 0.23
N VAL A 7 -13.80 -15.25 -1.00
CA VAL A 7 -13.71 -14.23 -2.05
C VAL A 7 -14.04 -14.82 -3.40
N THR A 8 -14.79 -14.05 -4.19
CA THR A 8 -15.08 -14.35 -5.59
C THR A 8 -14.16 -13.54 -6.48
N VAL A 9 -13.36 -14.22 -7.31
CA VAL A 9 -12.29 -13.62 -8.12
C VAL A 9 -12.65 -13.69 -9.61
N PRO A 10 -13.10 -12.57 -10.21
CA PRO A 10 -13.35 -12.51 -11.64
C PRO A 10 -12.04 -12.25 -12.41
N PHE A 11 -11.87 -12.98 -13.51
CA PHE A 11 -10.86 -12.71 -14.53
C PHE A 11 -11.52 -12.31 -15.85
N PHE A 12 -10.93 -11.32 -16.50
CA PHE A 12 -11.32 -10.87 -17.83
C PHE A 12 -10.08 -10.59 -18.67
N ASN A 13 -10.23 -10.68 -19.98
CA ASN A 13 -9.27 -10.16 -20.94
C ASN A 13 -10.02 -9.39 -22.03
N THR A 14 -9.34 -8.43 -22.65
CA THR A 14 -9.97 -7.46 -23.57
C THR A 14 -10.53 -8.06 -24.85
N ARG A 15 -10.25 -9.34 -25.14
CA ARG A 15 -10.63 -10.03 -26.38
C ARG A 15 -11.40 -11.32 -26.13
N ASN A 16 -11.84 -11.55 -24.89
CA ASN A 16 -12.56 -12.76 -24.47
C ASN A 16 -11.90 -14.08 -24.91
N TYR A 17 -10.56 -14.14 -24.90
CA TYR A 17 -9.84 -15.37 -25.22
C TYR A 17 -9.92 -16.41 -24.10
N PRO A 18 -9.83 -17.71 -24.42
CA PRO A 18 -9.78 -18.78 -23.41
C PRO A 18 -8.66 -18.52 -22.40
N MET A 19 -8.96 -18.71 -21.12
CA MET A 19 -7.99 -18.58 -20.03
C MET A 19 -7.88 -19.89 -19.27
N TYR A 20 -6.66 -20.31 -18.94
CA TYR A 20 -6.40 -21.55 -18.22
C TYR A 20 -5.63 -21.26 -16.95
N TYR A 21 -5.99 -21.94 -15.86
CA TYR A 21 -5.45 -21.63 -14.55
C TYR A 21 -5.10 -22.86 -13.71
N THR A 22 -4.31 -22.62 -12.67
CA THR A 22 -4.04 -23.54 -11.57
C THR A 22 -4.21 -22.80 -10.25
N LEU A 23 -4.58 -23.53 -9.19
CA LEU A 23 -4.74 -23.01 -7.83
C LEU A 23 -3.61 -23.46 -6.88
N ASN A 24 -2.79 -24.41 -7.32
CA ASN A 24 -1.71 -25.00 -6.54
C ASN A 24 -0.33 -24.37 -6.86
N GLY A 25 -0.31 -23.24 -7.55
CA GLY A 25 0.93 -22.56 -7.94
C GLY A 25 1.75 -23.24 -9.05
N LYS A 26 1.27 -24.33 -9.67
CA LYS A 26 1.94 -24.90 -10.86
C LYS A 26 1.76 -24.01 -12.09
N THR A 27 2.68 -24.04 -13.04
CA THR A 27 2.54 -23.27 -14.28
C THR A 27 1.36 -23.82 -15.11
N PRO A 28 0.36 -23.00 -15.47
CA PRO A 28 -0.77 -23.46 -16.28
C PRO A 28 -0.35 -23.71 -17.72
N THR A 29 -1.02 -24.66 -18.35
CA THR A 29 -0.93 -24.99 -19.78
C THR A 29 -2.35 -25.07 -20.37
N THR A 30 -2.48 -25.31 -21.67
CA THR A 30 -3.78 -25.55 -22.32
C THR A 30 -4.48 -26.83 -21.83
N ASN A 31 -3.79 -27.69 -21.07
CA ASN A 31 -4.36 -28.87 -20.43
C ASN A 31 -4.79 -28.61 -18.96
N SER A 32 -4.58 -27.38 -18.46
CA SER A 32 -5.04 -26.99 -17.13
C SER A 32 -6.53 -26.68 -17.15
N THR A 33 -7.11 -26.28 -16.01
CA THR A 33 -8.54 -25.99 -15.92
C THR A 33 -8.89 -24.74 -16.72
N LEU A 34 -9.91 -24.82 -17.57
CA LEU A 34 -10.48 -23.68 -18.29
C LEU A 34 -11.22 -22.77 -17.29
N TYR A 35 -10.97 -21.46 -17.39
CA TYR A 35 -11.70 -20.45 -16.63
C TYR A 35 -13.00 -20.10 -17.35
N GLU A 36 -14.13 -20.52 -16.76
CA GLU A 36 -15.48 -20.29 -17.31
C GLU A 36 -16.34 -19.39 -16.41
N GLN A 37 -16.05 -19.36 -15.12
CA GLN A 37 -16.77 -18.58 -14.11
C GLN A 37 -15.80 -18.04 -13.06
N PRO A 38 -16.18 -16.97 -12.33
CA PRO A 38 -15.38 -16.44 -11.23
C PRO A 38 -14.94 -17.52 -10.25
N LEU A 39 -13.69 -17.43 -9.78
CA LEU A 39 -13.14 -18.42 -8.86
C LEU A 39 -13.60 -18.10 -7.44
N PHE A 40 -14.20 -19.09 -6.77
CA PHE A 40 -14.53 -19.00 -5.36
C PHE A 40 -13.37 -19.55 -4.53
N LEU A 41 -12.85 -18.73 -3.61
CA LEU A 41 -11.77 -19.11 -2.72
C LEU A 41 -12.23 -19.02 -1.27
N ASP A 42 -11.93 -20.06 -0.49
CA ASP A 42 -12.18 -20.17 0.95
C ASP A 42 -10.90 -20.43 1.76
N ALA A 43 -9.74 -20.49 1.10
CA ALA A 43 -8.42 -20.71 1.68
C ALA A 43 -7.32 -19.96 0.92
N THR A 44 -6.16 -19.75 1.57
CA THR A 44 -4.97 -19.15 0.95
C THR A 44 -4.59 -19.93 -0.31
N THR A 45 -4.56 -19.23 -1.44
CA THR A 45 -4.44 -19.83 -2.77
C THR A 45 -3.53 -19.00 -3.68
N THR A 46 -2.63 -19.68 -4.37
CA THR A 46 -1.84 -19.08 -5.46
C THR A 46 -2.48 -19.41 -6.79
N ILE A 47 -3.14 -18.42 -7.38
CA ILE A 47 -3.69 -18.53 -8.73
C ILE A 47 -2.58 -18.22 -9.73
N LYS A 48 -2.36 -19.14 -10.67
CA LYS A 48 -1.60 -18.85 -11.89
C LYS A 48 -2.52 -18.99 -13.08
N ILE A 49 -2.54 -17.99 -13.96
CA ILE A 49 -3.45 -17.94 -15.11
C ILE A 49 -2.72 -17.49 -16.39
N ILE A 50 -3.11 -18.08 -17.52
CA ILE A 50 -2.68 -17.70 -18.86
C ILE A 50 -3.90 -17.46 -19.75
N SER A 51 -3.76 -16.60 -20.76
CA SER A 51 -4.69 -16.50 -21.88
C SER A 51 -4.09 -17.18 -23.11
N VAL A 52 -4.92 -17.79 -23.95
CA VAL A 52 -4.48 -18.55 -25.13
C VAL A 52 -5.06 -17.91 -26.39
N LEU A 53 -4.18 -17.53 -27.32
CA LEU A 53 -4.59 -16.99 -28.62
C LEU A 53 -5.16 -18.09 -29.52
N PRO A 54 -5.97 -17.76 -30.54
CA PRO A 54 -6.41 -18.72 -31.55
C PRO A 54 -5.26 -19.45 -32.26
N SER A 55 -4.07 -18.84 -32.33
CA SER A 55 -2.85 -19.46 -32.86
C SER A 55 -2.20 -20.49 -31.91
N GLY A 56 -2.76 -20.71 -30.72
CA GLY A 56 -2.21 -21.58 -29.68
C GLY A 56 -1.13 -20.94 -28.80
N LYS A 57 -0.68 -19.71 -29.12
CA LYS A 57 0.33 -19.01 -28.32
C LYS A 57 -0.25 -18.54 -26.97
N THR A 58 0.48 -18.77 -25.90
CA THR A 58 0.10 -18.38 -24.54
C THR A 58 0.59 -16.99 -24.16
N SER A 59 -0.12 -16.31 -23.27
CA SER A 59 0.35 -15.11 -22.60
C SER A 59 1.49 -15.43 -21.62
N ARG A 60 2.14 -14.38 -21.10
CA ARG A 60 2.93 -14.52 -19.86
C ARG A 60 2.01 -15.05 -18.74
N VAL A 61 2.57 -15.88 -17.86
CA VAL A 61 1.88 -16.36 -16.66
C VAL A 61 1.66 -15.19 -15.72
N ARG A 62 0.40 -14.94 -15.36
CA ARG A 62 0.05 -14.03 -14.27
C ARG A 62 -0.06 -14.86 -12.99
N THR A 63 0.63 -14.41 -11.94
CA THR A 63 0.58 -15.06 -10.61
C THR A 63 -0.08 -14.10 -9.64
N ILE A 64 -1.10 -14.56 -8.92
CA ILE A 64 -1.88 -13.77 -7.97
C ILE A 64 -2.00 -14.59 -6.69
N ASN A 65 -1.59 -13.99 -5.58
CA ASN A 65 -1.64 -14.63 -4.26
C ASN A 65 -2.82 -14.05 -3.48
N TYR A 66 -3.77 -14.93 -3.15
CA TYR A 66 -4.84 -14.66 -2.19
C TYR A 66 -4.46 -15.28 -0.86
N VAL A 67 -4.48 -14.48 0.20
CA VAL A 67 -4.12 -14.90 1.56
C VAL A 67 -5.35 -14.77 2.43
N LYS A 68 -5.81 -15.90 2.98
CA LYS A 68 -6.84 -15.92 4.01
C LYS A 68 -6.21 -15.49 5.33
N THR A 69 -6.81 -14.50 5.99
CA THR A 69 -6.31 -13.94 7.25
C THR A 69 -7.48 -13.46 8.08
N ASP A 70 -7.31 -13.47 9.40
CA ASP A 70 -8.20 -12.74 10.29
C ASP A 70 -7.95 -11.23 10.18
N TYR A 71 -8.90 -10.44 10.67
CA TYR A 71 -8.73 -9.01 10.84
C TYR A 71 -7.59 -8.73 11.83
N ALA A 72 -6.64 -7.88 11.44
CA ALA A 72 -5.63 -7.41 12.37
C ALA A 72 -6.34 -6.64 13.50
N PRO A 73 -6.02 -6.92 14.77
CA PRO A 73 -6.70 -6.27 15.89
C PRO A 73 -6.39 -4.77 15.92
N ALA A 74 -7.38 -4.01 16.37
CA ALA A 74 -7.23 -2.60 16.68
C ALA A 74 -6.53 -2.41 18.03
N PHE A 75 -5.91 -1.26 18.21
CA PHE A 75 -5.36 -0.80 19.47
C PHE A 75 -6.49 -0.34 20.41
N GLU A 76 -6.48 -0.82 21.65
CA GLU A 76 -7.53 -0.56 22.65
C GLU A 76 -7.20 0.56 23.65
N GLY A 77 -6.02 1.20 23.52
CA GLY A 77 -5.61 2.26 24.43
C GLY A 77 -6.17 3.65 24.08
N GLU A 78 -6.01 4.56 25.05
CA GLU A 78 -6.26 5.98 24.83
C GLU A 78 -5.22 6.57 23.88
N THR A 79 -5.65 7.49 23.04
CA THR A 79 -4.79 8.28 22.14
C THR A 79 -5.24 9.73 22.19
N SER A 80 -4.34 10.64 21.86
CA SER A 80 -4.60 12.08 21.78
C SER A 80 -4.60 12.55 20.32
N PRO A 81 -5.34 13.61 19.95
CA PRO A 81 -5.33 14.13 18.59
C PRO A 81 -3.93 14.49 18.07
N GLY A 82 -3.70 14.28 16.78
CA GLY A 82 -2.42 14.58 16.12
C GLY A 82 -1.48 13.38 16.05
N ILE A 83 -0.31 13.57 15.47
CA ILE A 83 0.67 12.53 15.15
C ILE A 83 2.06 12.96 15.59
N TRP A 84 2.93 12.00 15.91
CA TRP A 84 4.35 12.29 16.11
C TRP A 84 5.04 12.47 14.77
N MET A 85 5.92 13.47 14.71
CA MET A 85 6.84 13.68 13.61
C MET A 85 8.26 13.80 14.14
N ARG A 86 9.19 13.15 13.44
CA ARG A 86 10.63 13.27 13.65
C ARG A 86 11.28 13.69 12.33
N HIS A 87 12.32 14.52 12.42
CA HIS A 87 13.01 15.10 11.27
C HIS A 87 14.52 14.85 11.34
N VAL A 88 15.16 14.69 10.19
CA VAL A 88 16.62 14.73 10.06
C VAL A 88 17.03 15.37 8.75
N ASP A 89 17.98 16.30 8.81
CA ASP A 89 18.59 16.89 7.61
C ASP A 89 19.65 15.94 7.05
N GLY A 90 19.70 15.81 5.72
CA GLY A 90 20.72 15.02 5.05
C GLY A 90 20.25 14.39 3.76
N LEU A 91 21.21 14.06 2.90
CA LEU A 91 20.97 13.31 1.68
C LEU A 91 21.04 11.81 1.97
N PHE A 92 19.90 11.13 1.90
CA PHE A 92 19.81 9.69 2.12
C PHE A 92 19.33 8.97 0.86
N ALA A 93 20.07 7.94 0.44
CA ALA A 93 19.77 7.24 -0.81
C ALA A 93 18.51 6.35 -0.73
N ASN A 94 18.19 5.83 0.46
CA ASN A 94 17.09 4.89 0.72
C ASN A 94 16.91 4.70 2.23
N SER A 95 15.97 3.84 2.64
CA SER A 95 15.68 3.54 4.05
C SER A 95 16.83 2.93 4.83
N GLU A 96 17.66 2.10 4.20
CA GLU A 96 18.87 1.58 4.85
C GLU A 96 19.84 2.70 5.25
N ALA A 97 19.92 3.77 4.46
CA ALA A 97 20.81 4.90 4.73
C ALA A 97 20.35 5.75 5.92
N TYR A 98 19.03 5.95 6.09
CA TYR A 98 18.50 6.79 7.16
C TYR A 98 18.04 6.02 8.42
N LYS A 99 17.98 4.68 8.41
CA LYS A 99 17.51 3.90 9.57
C LYS A 99 18.29 4.15 10.87
N ASN A 100 19.57 4.51 10.75
CA ASN A 100 20.47 4.76 11.87
C ASN A 100 20.79 6.25 12.05
N ALA A 101 20.10 7.12 11.32
CA ALA A 101 20.29 8.56 11.46
C ALA A 101 19.80 9.03 12.84
N THR A 102 20.40 10.10 13.35
CA THR A 102 19.93 10.73 14.59
C THR A 102 18.82 11.73 14.26
N PHE A 103 17.59 11.30 14.46
CA PHE A 103 16.42 12.14 14.28
C PHE A 103 16.24 13.12 15.44
N SER A 104 15.50 14.20 15.17
CA SER A 104 15.02 15.11 16.21
C SER A 104 14.17 14.38 17.26
N GLU A 105 14.05 15.00 18.43
CA GLU A 105 12.99 14.63 19.38
C GLU A 105 11.61 14.68 18.69
N PRO A 106 10.66 13.81 19.09
CA PRO A 106 9.34 13.77 18.48
C PRO A 106 8.56 15.05 18.76
N LYS A 107 7.95 15.60 17.72
CA LYS A 107 7.03 16.73 17.78
C LYS A 107 5.62 16.25 17.47
N VAL A 108 4.64 16.67 18.26
CA VAL A 108 3.22 16.45 17.93
C VAL A 108 2.76 17.51 16.95
N ILE A 109 2.16 17.09 15.84
CA ILE A 109 1.56 17.94 14.82
C ILE A 109 0.14 17.42 14.49
N PRO A 110 -0.80 18.27 14.07
CA PRO A 110 -2.17 17.82 13.81
C PRO A 110 -2.26 16.88 12.59
N TYR A 111 -1.49 17.18 11.55
CA TYR A 111 -1.50 16.47 10.28
C TYR A 111 -0.11 16.50 9.64
N PHE A 112 0.10 15.76 8.55
CA PHE A 112 1.37 15.72 7.82
C PHE A 112 1.83 17.10 7.34
N THR A 113 3.15 17.30 7.21
CA THR A 113 3.70 18.57 6.73
C THR A 113 3.20 18.83 5.30
N PRO A 114 2.50 19.96 5.04
CA PRO A 114 1.98 20.26 3.72
C PRO A 114 3.11 20.58 2.75
N VAL A 115 2.86 20.38 1.46
CA VAL A 115 3.79 20.81 0.42
C VAL A 115 3.76 22.33 0.30
N ASP A 116 4.91 22.97 0.53
CA ASP A 116 5.09 24.38 0.16
C ASP A 116 5.47 24.49 -1.33
N LEU A 117 4.46 24.64 -2.19
CA LEU A 117 4.65 24.85 -3.62
C LEU A 117 5.36 26.17 -3.96
N LYS A 118 5.60 27.08 -3.01
CA LYS A 118 6.41 28.29 -3.23
C LYS A 118 7.89 28.03 -2.93
N ALA A 119 8.20 26.99 -2.16
CA ALA A 119 9.55 26.49 -1.92
C ALA A 119 9.90 25.35 -2.88
N LEU A 120 9.71 25.55 -4.19
CA LEU A 120 10.05 24.55 -5.22
C LEU A 120 11.52 24.11 -5.20
N ASP A 121 12.38 24.87 -4.52
CA ASP A 121 13.81 24.62 -4.31
C ASP A 121 14.12 23.77 -3.06
N ASP A 122 13.14 23.39 -2.24
CA ASP A 122 13.35 22.62 -1.00
C ASP A 122 14.02 21.24 -1.23
N TYR A 123 14.03 20.74 -2.47
CA TYR A 123 14.84 19.57 -2.83
C TYR A 123 16.36 19.81 -2.70
N LYS A 124 16.80 21.07 -2.62
CA LYS A 124 18.21 21.46 -2.39
C LYS A 124 18.62 21.30 -0.92
N THR A 125 17.65 21.17 -0.03
CA THR A 125 17.79 20.89 1.40
C THR A 125 17.19 19.51 1.69
N PRO A 126 17.88 18.42 1.33
CA PRO A 126 17.33 17.07 1.50
C PRO A 126 17.18 16.73 2.97
N TRP A 127 16.15 15.96 3.29
CA TRP A 127 15.79 15.58 4.65
C TRP A 127 14.93 14.31 4.65
N VAL A 128 14.78 13.70 5.82
CA VAL A 128 13.82 12.62 6.06
C VAL A 128 12.91 12.99 7.21
N GLU A 129 11.61 12.80 7.01
CA GLU A 129 10.60 12.88 8.06
C GLU A 129 9.96 11.50 8.28
N ILE A 130 9.80 11.15 9.54
CA ILE A 130 9.08 9.96 9.99
C ILE A 130 7.85 10.44 10.76
N TYR A 131 6.68 9.99 10.31
CA TYR A 131 5.40 10.26 10.94
C TYR A 131 4.86 8.98 11.57
N GLU A 132 4.44 9.04 12.82
CA GLU A 132 3.93 7.90 13.58
C GLU A 132 2.68 8.27 14.36
N GLY A 133 1.80 7.30 14.57
CA GLY A 133 0.58 7.45 15.34
C GLY A 133 -0.41 6.34 15.01
N TYR A 134 -1.68 6.66 15.15
CA TYR A 134 -2.80 5.77 14.87
C TYR A 134 -3.76 6.42 13.88
N PHE A 135 -4.30 5.61 12.98
CA PHE A 135 -5.47 5.97 12.18
C PHE A 135 -6.66 5.09 12.55
N GLU A 136 -7.86 5.65 12.55
CA GLU A 136 -9.08 4.90 12.88
C GLU A 136 -9.85 4.47 11.62
N VAL A 137 -10.25 3.19 11.60
CA VAL A 137 -11.16 2.62 10.60
C VAL A 137 -12.54 2.35 11.23
N PRO A 138 -13.64 2.67 10.52
CA PRO A 138 -14.98 2.70 11.12
C PRO A 138 -15.61 1.31 11.35
N GLU A 139 -15.10 0.28 10.69
CA GLU A 139 -15.64 -1.08 10.73
C GLU A 139 -14.58 -2.13 10.36
N ASP A 140 -14.91 -3.40 10.63
CA ASP A 140 -14.09 -4.52 10.18
C ASP A 140 -14.12 -4.59 8.64
N GLY A 141 -12.94 -4.64 8.01
CA GLY A 141 -12.89 -4.51 6.56
C GLY A 141 -11.55 -4.84 5.92
N ILE A 142 -11.58 -5.02 4.60
CA ILE A 142 -10.38 -5.09 3.78
C ILE A 142 -10.15 -3.70 3.18
N TYR A 143 -9.14 -3.00 3.69
CA TYR A 143 -8.79 -1.65 3.28
C TYR A 143 -7.66 -1.68 2.24
N THR A 144 -7.74 -0.84 1.22
CA THR A 144 -6.66 -0.67 0.24
C THR A 144 -5.84 0.57 0.56
N PHE A 145 -4.52 0.42 0.59
CA PHE A 145 -3.55 1.47 0.87
C PHE A 145 -2.74 1.84 -0.36
N ALA A 146 -2.42 3.13 -0.48
CA ALA A 146 -1.44 3.67 -1.44
C ALA A 146 -0.71 4.88 -0.85
N ILE A 147 0.50 5.18 -1.33
CA ILE A 147 1.28 6.36 -0.91
C ILE A 147 1.96 7.03 -2.12
N ASN A 148 2.29 8.32 -1.98
CA ASN A 148 3.26 9.02 -2.82
C ASN A 148 4.52 9.40 -2.01
N SER A 149 4.85 8.59 -1.01
CA SER A 149 5.99 8.74 -0.08
C SER A 149 6.93 7.54 -0.19
N GLU A 150 7.90 7.41 0.73
CA GLU A 150 8.93 6.35 0.66
C GLU A 150 8.36 5.00 1.12
N GLU A 151 7.86 4.94 2.35
CA GLU A 151 7.42 3.71 2.99
C GLU A 151 6.18 3.94 3.87
N LEU A 152 5.35 2.90 4.00
CA LEU A 152 4.22 2.85 4.93
C LEU A 152 4.21 1.53 5.69
N TRP A 153 4.12 1.62 7.01
CA TRP A 153 3.86 0.50 7.91
C TRP A 153 2.46 0.63 8.51
N VAL A 154 1.82 -0.51 8.73
CA VAL A 154 0.57 -0.62 9.48
C VAL A 154 0.74 -1.74 10.50
N ASN A 155 0.40 -1.48 11.77
CA ASN A 155 0.57 -2.40 12.90
C ASN A 155 1.99 -3.03 12.94
N GLY A 156 3.02 -2.21 12.73
CA GLY A 156 4.43 -2.62 12.75
C GLY A 156 4.92 -3.41 11.52
N LYS A 157 4.05 -3.67 10.53
CA LYS A 157 4.40 -4.39 9.30
C LYS A 157 4.58 -3.42 8.14
N LEU A 158 5.70 -3.51 7.43
CA LEU A 158 5.92 -2.77 6.18
C LEU A 158 4.93 -3.26 5.11
N ILE A 159 4.10 -2.36 4.58
CA ILE A 159 3.05 -2.69 3.59
C ILE A 159 3.30 -2.05 2.23
N LEU A 160 4.01 -0.93 2.15
CA LEU A 160 4.41 -0.27 0.91
C LEU A 160 5.85 0.23 1.07
N ASP A 161 6.67 -0.02 0.05
CA ASP A 161 8.07 0.40 -0.01
C ASP A 161 8.42 0.72 -1.48
N TYR A 162 8.82 1.97 -1.73
CA TYR A 162 9.27 2.39 -3.03
C TYR A 162 10.78 2.19 -3.25
N ASN A 163 11.58 2.03 -2.19
CA ASN A 163 13.01 1.77 -2.24
C ASN A 163 13.73 2.63 -3.29
N ASN A 164 13.65 3.95 -3.12
CA ASN A 164 14.20 4.95 -4.04
C ASN A 164 13.62 4.92 -5.48
N LYS A 165 12.51 4.22 -5.72
CA LYS A 165 11.71 4.39 -6.93
C LYS A 165 10.80 5.59 -6.76
N VAL A 166 10.41 6.14 -7.88
CA VAL A 166 9.53 7.30 -7.89
C VAL A 166 8.10 6.87 -7.56
N ALA A 167 7.62 7.26 -6.38
CA ALA A 167 6.24 7.07 -5.95
C ALA A 167 5.33 8.05 -6.68
N ARG A 168 4.56 7.55 -7.67
CA ARG A 168 3.65 8.37 -8.48
C ARG A 168 2.35 7.66 -8.77
N ASN A 169 1.30 8.49 -8.85
CA ASN A 169 -0.02 8.16 -9.38
C ASN A 169 -0.71 7.01 -8.65
N LEU A 170 -0.32 6.71 -7.40
CA LEU A 170 -0.95 5.68 -6.56
C LEU A 170 -1.06 4.32 -7.28
N THR A 171 -0.03 4.00 -8.06
CA THR A 171 -0.01 2.83 -8.96
C THR A 171 0.24 1.51 -8.23
N VAL A 172 0.86 1.56 -7.04
CA VAL A 172 1.05 0.40 -6.18
C VAL A 172 0.01 0.46 -5.07
N ARG A 173 -0.75 -0.62 -4.92
CA ARG A 173 -1.82 -0.75 -3.94
C ARG A 173 -1.65 -2.05 -3.17
N VAL A 174 -1.88 -2.01 -1.86
CA VAL A 174 -1.84 -3.19 -1.00
C VAL A 174 -3.11 -3.23 -0.15
N THR A 175 -3.68 -4.43 0.02
CA THR A 175 -4.86 -4.62 0.88
C THR A 175 -4.47 -5.14 2.25
N LYS A 176 -5.20 -4.71 3.29
CA LYS A 176 -5.08 -5.19 4.67
C LYS A 176 -6.45 -5.48 5.26
N ALA A 177 -6.61 -6.65 5.88
CA ALA A 177 -7.77 -6.94 6.72
C ALA A 177 -7.57 -6.30 8.11
N LEU A 178 -8.40 -5.32 8.46
CA LEU A 178 -8.33 -4.57 9.71
C LEU A 178 -9.64 -4.69 10.48
N ALA A 179 -9.56 -4.87 11.79
CA ALA A 179 -10.72 -4.77 12.68
C ALA A 179 -11.10 -3.30 12.85
N LYS A 180 -12.34 -3.03 13.25
CA LYS A 180 -12.81 -1.71 13.60
C LYS A 180 -11.92 -1.11 14.70
N GLY A 181 -11.54 0.15 14.52
CA GLY A 181 -10.83 0.92 15.54
C GLY A 181 -9.48 1.43 15.06
N LYS A 182 -8.58 1.67 16.01
CA LYS A 182 -7.31 2.35 15.80
C LYS A 182 -6.21 1.39 15.35
N HIS A 183 -5.45 1.77 14.33
CA HIS A 183 -4.31 1.00 13.84
C HIS A 183 -3.07 1.87 13.82
N HIS A 184 -1.97 1.35 14.36
CA HIS A 184 -0.70 2.06 14.32
C HIS A 184 -0.24 2.21 12.87
N PHE A 185 0.26 3.38 12.50
CA PHE A 185 0.95 3.59 11.23
C PHE A 185 2.32 4.24 11.45
N GLN A 186 3.20 4.00 10.49
CA GLN A 186 4.39 4.81 10.29
C GLN A 186 4.46 5.20 8.81
N LEU A 187 4.64 6.46 8.48
CA LEU A 187 4.84 6.97 7.13
C LEU A 187 6.20 7.64 7.05
N ASN A 188 7.06 7.17 6.15
CA ASN A 188 8.37 7.79 5.93
C ASN A 188 8.34 8.62 4.65
N LYS A 189 8.82 9.86 4.74
CA LYS A 189 9.08 10.73 3.61
C LYS A 189 10.57 11.01 3.53
N ASN A 190 11.18 10.69 2.38
CA ASN A 190 12.57 11.02 2.10
C ASN A 190 12.59 12.07 0.99
N ASN A 191 12.84 13.33 1.34
CA ASN A 191 12.94 14.43 0.41
C ASN A 191 14.27 14.37 -0.36
N SER A 192 14.20 13.89 -1.60
CA SER A 192 15.32 13.82 -2.51
C SER A 192 14.87 13.93 -3.97
N ILE A 193 15.81 14.02 -4.90
CA ILE A 193 15.51 13.89 -6.33
C ILE A 193 15.61 12.41 -6.73
N LYS A 194 14.48 11.80 -7.06
CA LYS A 194 14.41 10.42 -7.55
C LYS A 194 14.19 10.42 -9.05
N LYS A 195 15.19 9.99 -9.82
CA LYS A 195 15.14 9.93 -11.30
C LYS A 195 14.65 11.24 -11.94
N GLY A 196 15.19 12.37 -11.46
CA GLY A 196 14.83 13.71 -11.96
C GLY A 196 13.50 14.26 -11.44
N PHE A 197 12.94 13.68 -10.38
CA PHE A 197 11.67 14.12 -9.80
C PHE A 197 11.83 14.43 -8.32
N PRO A 198 11.60 15.70 -7.92
CA PRO A 198 11.57 16.08 -6.52
C PRO A 198 10.39 15.43 -5.78
N ASP A 199 10.66 14.82 -4.62
CA ASP A 199 9.60 14.27 -3.78
C ASP A 199 8.69 15.34 -3.16
N THR A 200 9.17 16.58 -3.04
CA THR A 200 8.39 17.72 -2.53
C THR A 200 7.23 18.12 -3.43
N TRP A 201 7.16 17.66 -4.69
CA TRP A 201 6.03 17.98 -5.59
C TRP A 201 4.75 17.19 -5.28
N ARG A 202 4.74 16.36 -4.24
CA ARG A 202 3.60 15.52 -3.86
C ARG A 202 3.31 15.67 -2.37
N GLU A 203 2.02 15.80 -2.08
CA GLU A 203 1.50 15.83 -0.72
C GLU A 203 2.00 14.62 0.08
N THR A 204 2.41 14.88 1.31
CA THR A 204 2.77 13.84 2.26
C THR A 204 1.49 13.37 2.94
N THR A 205 1.02 12.19 2.57
CA THR A 205 -0.11 11.49 3.20
C THR A 205 -0.11 10.03 2.75
N PHE A 206 -0.98 9.22 3.35
CA PHE A 206 -1.36 7.94 2.78
C PHE A 206 -2.84 7.94 2.40
N TYR A 207 -3.16 7.15 1.39
CA TYR A 207 -4.50 7.02 0.86
C TYR A 207 -5.09 5.69 1.30
N ILE A 208 -6.34 5.73 1.72
CA ILE A 208 -7.11 4.58 2.15
C ILE A 208 -8.40 4.50 1.33
N GLN A 209 -8.77 3.29 0.94
CA GLN A 209 -10.07 2.99 0.34
C GLN A 209 -10.75 1.97 1.24
N SER A 210 -11.92 2.34 1.77
CA SER A 210 -12.76 1.48 2.59
C SER A 210 -13.44 0.40 1.73
N PRO A 211 -13.93 -0.70 2.32
CA PRO A 211 -14.67 -1.72 1.58
C PRO A 211 -15.91 -1.20 0.83
N GLN A 212 -16.50 -0.11 1.32
CA GLN A 212 -17.70 0.53 0.78
C GLN A 212 -17.39 1.65 -0.20
N ASP A 213 -16.14 2.11 -0.27
CA ASP A 213 -15.75 3.25 -1.10
C ASP A 213 -15.24 2.78 -2.46
N GLU A 214 -15.64 3.49 -3.53
CA GLU A 214 -15.14 3.20 -4.89
C GLU A 214 -13.74 3.78 -5.14
N GLU A 215 -13.37 4.81 -4.38
CA GLU A 215 -12.14 5.58 -4.60
C GLU A 215 -11.20 5.58 -3.40
N LEU A 216 -9.90 5.76 -3.70
CA LEU A 216 -8.88 6.04 -2.70
C LEU A 216 -8.99 7.50 -2.28
N VAL A 217 -9.12 7.74 -0.97
CA VAL A 217 -9.12 9.08 -0.38
C VAL A 217 -7.92 9.25 0.54
N SER A 218 -7.42 10.48 0.69
CA SER A 218 -6.39 10.76 1.70
C SER A 218 -6.98 10.57 3.10
N VAL A 219 -6.15 10.06 4.03
CA VAL A 219 -6.54 10.03 5.44
C VAL A 219 -6.78 11.44 5.94
N LYS A 220 -7.81 11.65 6.77
CA LYS A 220 -8.16 12.97 7.29
C LYS A 220 -7.49 13.20 8.65
N GLU A 221 -7.20 14.46 8.97
CA GLU A 221 -6.72 14.88 10.30
C GLU A 221 -7.57 14.31 11.44
N SER A 222 -8.91 14.35 11.30
CA SER A 222 -9.84 13.84 12.30
C SER A 222 -9.75 12.33 12.55
N GLN A 223 -9.06 11.59 11.68
CA GLN A 223 -8.84 10.15 11.82
C GLN A 223 -7.50 9.83 12.48
N LEU A 224 -6.66 10.83 12.76
CA LEU A 224 -5.30 10.64 13.24
C LEU A 224 -5.17 10.97 14.73
N SER A 225 -4.41 10.13 15.44
CA SER A 225 -4.10 10.30 16.86
C SER A 225 -2.73 9.70 17.21
N HIS A 226 -2.21 9.97 18.40
CA HIS A 226 -0.95 9.45 18.92
C HIS A 226 -1.15 8.88 20.33
#